data_AF-A0A527ZQ19-F1
#
_entry.id   AF-A0A527ZQ19-F1
#
_cell.length_a   1.000
_cell.length_b   1.000
_cell.length_c   1.000
_cell.angle_alpha   90.00
_cell.angle_beta   90.00
_cell.angle_gamma   90.00
#
_symmetry.space_group_name_H-M   'P 1'
#
loop_
_entity.id
_entity.type
_entity.pdbx_description
1 polymer ?
#
loop_
_entity_poly.entity_id
_entity_poly.type
_entity_poly.pdbx_seq_one_letter_code
_entity_poly.pdbx_strand_id
1 'polypeptide(L)'
;MVGLANDIRARIDDERKSQDEQYALDRIALAEEPVESFIQTLEDAEADETALEKDVDQWLLGILQLKKRPFVWPSEDSFKLAVTPQTLIPRLPWQAELKLDDSQPLTWKRRIATSRADVTLLRPGTPLVNVIERFTRWDDRGTAFITYRIVPDWQGEPWIGFKLCFTIEPALDIADLLAPTRGELAASRCAQRY
;
A
#
# COMPACT_ATOMS: atom_id res chain seq x y z
N MET A 1 60.02 11.85 6.33
CA MET A 1 58.69 11.28 6.65
C MET A 1 57.64 12.33 7.05
N VAL A 2 58.00 13.46 7.69
CA VAL A 2 57.02 14.49 8.09
C VAL A 2 56.46 15.31 6.91
N GLY A 3 57.28 15.63 5.89
CA GLY A 3 56.84 16.39 4.71
C GLY A 3 55.78 15.65 3.87
N LEU A 4 55.98 14.35 3.63
CA LEU A 4 55.04 13.52 2.87
C LEU A 4 53.67 13.40 3.57
N ALA A 5 53.66 13.37 4.91
CA ALA A 5 52.43 13.33 5.69
C ALA A 5 51.65 14.65 5.64
N ASN A 6 52.36 15.79 5.57
CA ASN A 6 51.73 17.10 5.42
C ASN A 6 51.17 17.31 4.01
N ASP A 7 51.88 16.85 2.98
CA ASP A 7 51.39 16.91 1.59
C ASP A 7 50.16 16.02 1.37
N ILE A 8 50.12 14.84 1.99
CA ILE A 8 48.94 13.95 1.94
C ILE A 8 47.74 14.61 2.65
N ARG A 9 47.95 15.25 3.81
CA ARG A 9 46.87 15.96 4.51
C ARG A 9 46.33 17.12 3.68
N ALA A 10 47.21 17.91 3.08
CA ALA A 10 46.81 19.01 2.21
C ALA A 10 45.97 18.52 1.01
N ARG A 11 46.35 17.40 0.39
CA ARG A 11 45.55 16.78 -0.68
C ARG A 11 44.21 16.23 -0.21
N ILE A 12 44.14 15.66 0.99
CA ILE A 12 42.88 15.18 1.57
C ILE A 12 41.94 16.35 1.87
N ASP A 13 42.46 17.46 2.40
CA ASP A 13 41.63 18.62 2.72
C ASP A 13 41.12 19.33 1.45
N ASP A 14 41.94 19.40 0.40
CA ASP A 14 41.54 19.95 -0.90
C ASP A 14 40.48 19.07 -1.60
N GLU A 15 40.68 17.75 -1.56
CA GLU A 15 39.71 16.78 -2.08
C GLU A 15 38.38 16.83 -1.32
N ARG A 16 38.41 16.93 0.01
CA ARG A 16 37.21 17.09 0.83
C ARG A 16 36.44 18.35 0.46
N LYS A 17 37.15 19.47 0.26
CA LYS A 17 36.52 20.71 -0.16
C LYS A 17 35.86 20.59 -1.54
N SER A 18 36.54 19.93 -2.49
CA SER A 18 35.97 19.64 -3.82
C SER A 18 34.71 18.77 -3.73
N GLN A 19 34.72 17.75 -2.86
CA GLN A 19 33.58 16.88 -2.63
C GLN A 19 32.41 17.64 -1.98
N ASP A 20 32.68 18.49 -1.00
CA ASP A 20 31.65 19.31 -0.34
C ASP A 20 30.98 20.29 -1.31
N GLU A 21 31.75 20.91 -2.20
CA GLU A 21 31.22 21.79 -3.26
C GLU A 21 30.35 21.01 -4.25
N GLN A 22 30.79 19.81 -4.65
CA GLN A 22 30.02 18.95 -5.54
C GLN A 22 28.74 18.43 -4.88
N TYR A 23 28.80 18.04 -3.61
CA TYR A 23 27.62 17.68 -2.80
C TYR A 23 26.62 18.83 -2.68
N ALA A 24 27.10 20.07 -2.50
CA ALA A 24 26.23 21.24 -2.42
C ALA A 24 25.51 21.50 -3.76
N LEU A 25 26.21 21.35 -4.88
CA LEU A 25 25.63 21.49 -6.22
C LEU A 25 24.64 20.36 -6.55
N ASP A 26 24.97 19.11 -6.22
CA ASP A 26 24.06 17.98 -6.39
C ASP A 26 22.78 18.16 -5.55
N ARG A 27 22.92 18.65 -4.32
CA ARG A 27 21.77 18.95 -3.45
C ARG A 27 20.86 20.03 -4.04
N ILE A 28 21.44 21.06 -4.68
CA ILE A 28 20.67 22.11 -5.35
C ILE A 28 20.01 21.58 -6.62
N ALA A 29 20.69 20.75 -7.40
CA ALA A 29 20.16 20.14 -8.62
C ALA A 29 19.02 19.14 -8.34
N LEU A 30 19.04 18.47 -7.19
CA LEU A 30 17.98 17.56 -6.71
C LEU A 30 16.76 18.29 -6.10
N ALA A 31 16.80 19.62 -5.97
CA ALA A 31 15.80 20.40 -5.23
C ALA A 31 14.54 20.79 -6.02
N GLU A 32 14.25 20.21 -7.19
CA GLU A 32 13.04 20.54 -7.98
C GLU A 32 11.70 20.11 -7.32
N GLU A 33 11.75 19.35 -6.24
CA GLU A 33 10.78 19.35 -5.13
C GLU A 33 11.62 18.96 -3.90
N PRO A 34 11.45 19.54 -2.70
CA PRO A 34 12.24 19.09 -1.56
C PRO A 34 11.83 17.65 -1.28
N VAL A 35 12.65 16.67 -1.70
CA VAL A 35 12.45 15.25 -1.47
C VAL A 35 12.12 14.98 0.01
N GLU A 36 12.73 15.78 0.89
CA GLU A 36 12.46 15.85 2.33
C GLU A 36 10.97 16.12 2.65
N SER A 37 10.34 17.09 1.99
CA SER A 37 8.92 17.41 2.16
C SER A 37 7.98 16.31 1.63
N PHE A 38 8.35 15.67 0.53
CA PHE A 38 7.60 14.53 -0.01
C PHE A 38 7.67 13.33 0.92
N ILE A 39 8.87 12.99 1.40
CA ILE A 39 9.07 11.93 2.39
C ILE A 39 8.27 12.24 3.65
N GLN A 40 8.36 13.45 4.19
CA GLN A 40 7.62 13.84 5.38
C GLN A 40 6.10 13.71 5.17
N THR A 41 5.57 14.14 4.02
CA THR A 41 4.14 14.01 3.71
C THR A 41 3.72 12.55 3.66
N LEU A 42 4.54 11.67 3.11
CA LEU A 42 4.29 10.23 3.08
C LEU A 42 4.37 9.61 4.47
N GLU A 43 5.32 10.05 5.29
CA GLU A 43 5.42 9.61 6.69
C GLU A 43 4.22 10.05 7.51
N ASP A 44 3.76 11.30 7.35
CA ASP A 44 2.60 11.86 8.03
C ASP A 44 1.30 11.16 7.61
N ALA A 45 1.14 10.88 6.30
CA ALA A 45 0.00 10.13 5.78
C ALA A 45 -0.08 8.70 6.33
N GLU A 46 1.06 8.11 6.68
CA GLU A 46 1.17 6.76 7.24
C GLU A 46 1.42 6.75 8.77
N ALA A 47 1.32 7.91 9.43
CA ALA A 47 1.67 8.03 10.84
C ALA A 47 0.76 7.19 11.75
N ASP A 48 -0.54 7.10 11.42
CA ASP A 48 -1.48 6.25 12.14
C ASP A 48 -1.50 4.82 11.56
N GLU A 49 -0.48 4.06 11.91
CA GLU A 49 -0.35 2.65 11.50
C GLU A 49 -1.51 1.78 12.01
N THR A 50 -2.14 2.16 13.13
CA THR A 50 -3.23 1.39 13.74
C THR A 50 -4.55 1.63 13.02
N ALA A 51 -4.82 2.86 12.58
CA ALA A 51 -5.96 3.14 11.71
C ALA A 51 -5.81 2.42 10.37
N LEU A 52 -4.63 2.47 9.75
CA LEU A 52 -4.35 1.74 8.51
C LEU A 52 -4.58 0.24 8.66
N GLU A 53 -4.03 -0.36 9.73
CA GLU A 53 -4.23 -1.76 10.05
C GLU A 53 -5.72 -2.09 10.20
N LYS A 54 -6.46 -1.29 10.97
CA LYS A 54 -7.87 -1.52 11.24
C LYS A 54 -8.71 -1.49 9.97
N ASP A 55 -8.54 -0.47 9.14
CA ASP A 55 -9.36 -0.27 7.94
C ASP A 55 -9.08 -1.36 6.91
N VAL A 56 -7.81 -1.71 6.71
CA VAL A 56 -7.45 -2.79 5.78
C VAL A 56 -7.83 -4.15 6.35
N ASP A 57 -7.61 -4.44 7.64
CA ASP A 57 -8.00 -5.71 8.25
C ASP A 57 -9.53 -5.90 8.24
N GLN A 58 -10.32 -4.83 8.38
CA GLN A 58 -11.76 -4.92 8.21
C GLN A 58 -12.12 -5.47 6.83
N TRP A 59 -11.43 -5.01 5.78
CA TRP A 59 -11.63 -5.52 4.43
C TRP A 59 -11.09 -6.95 4.27
N LEU A 60 -9.83 -7.20 4.65
CA LEU A 60 -9.15 -8.48 4.42
C LEU A 60 -9.75 -9.62 5.25
N LEU A 61 -10.01 -9.37 6.53
CA LEU A 61 -10.41 -10.38 7.49
C LEU A 61 -11.93 -10.39 7.68
N GLY A 62 -12.54 -9.20 7.74
CA GLY A 62 -13.98 -9.06 7.94
C GLY A 62 -14.78 -9.40 6.67
N ILE A 63 -14.43 -8.77 5.55
CA ILE A 63 -15.18 -8.94 4.29
C ILE A 63 -14.66 -10.13 3.49
N LEU A 64 -13.36 -10.16 3.17
CA LEU A 64 -12.77 -11.20 2.32
C LEU A 64 -12.47 -12.51 3.06
N GLN A 65 -12.60 -12.52 4.39
CA GLN A 65 -12.44 -13.70 5.23
C GLN A 65 -11.08 -14.41 5.04
N LEU A 66 -10.02 -13.63 4.84
CA LEU A 66 -8.65 -14.13 5.01
C LEU A 66 -8.38 -14.35 6.50
N LYS A 67 -7.46 -15.25 6.81
CA LYS A 67 -7.07 -15.53 8.19
C LYS A 67 -5.69 -14.94 8.48
N LYS A 68 -5.67 -13.97 9.41
CA LYS A 68 -4.43 -13.45 10.01
C LYS A 68 -3.94 -14.41 11.09
N ARG A 69 -2.64 -14.73 11.07
CA ARG A 69 -1.98 -15.60 12.05
C ARG A 69 -0.65 -14.96 12.48
N PRO A 70 -0.24 -15.06 13.74
CA PRO A 70 1.12 -14.68 14.13
C PRO A 70 2.15 -15.42 13.29
N PHE A 71 3.22 -14.74 12.88
CA PHE A 71 4.30 -15.37 12.13
C PHE A 71 5.22 -16.19 13.05
N VAL A 72 5.60 -15.61 14.20
CA VAL A 72 6.32 -16.30 15.28
C VAL A 72 5.53 -16.11 16.57
N TRP A 73 5.10 -17.19 17.20
CA TRP A 73 4.42 -17.13 18.49
C TRP A 73 5.44 -16.81 19.61
N PRO A 74 5.14 -15.95 20.59
CA PRO A 74 3.92 -15.17 20.83
C PRO A 74 3.99 -13.72 20.29
N SER A 75 4.88 -13.41 19.34
CA SER A 75 5.02 -12.05 18.80
C SER A 75 3.80 -11.65 17.98
N GLU A 76 3.13 -10.57 18.36
CA GLU A 76 1.89 -10.11 17.71
C GLU A 76 2.15 -9.22 16.49
N ASP A 77 3.28 -8.51 16.44
CA ASP A 77 3.46 -7.45 15.45
C ASP A 77 3.73 -7.97 14.02
N SER A 78 4.37 -9.13 13.88
CA SER A 78 4.62 -9.78 12.59
C SER A 78 3.63 -10.93 12.40
N PHE A 79 2.94 -10.94 11.27
CA PHE A 79 1.88 -11.89 10.99
C PHE A 79 2.00 -12.45 9.57
N LYS A 80 1.14 -13.42 9.25
CA LYS A 80 0.92 -13.93 7.91
C LYS A 80 -0.56 -14.03 7.63
N LEU A 81 -0.90 -13.99 6.35
CA LEU A 81 -2.25 -14.14 5.84
C LEU A 81 -2.39 -15.50 5.17
N ALA A 82 -3.51 -16.16 5.44
CA ALA A 82 -3.81 -17.46 4.86
C ALA A 82 -5.23 -17.47 4.28
N VAL A 83 -5.36 -18.13 3.13
CA VAL A 83 -6.67 -18.51 2.59
C VAL A 83 -7.28 -19.61 3.46
N THR A 84 -8.59 -19.56 3.64
CA THR A 84 -9.39 -20.59 4.28
C THR A 84 -10.52 -21.02 3.33
N PRO A 85 -11.21 -22.14 3.60
CA PRO A 85 -12.40 -22.51 2.83
C PRO A 85 -13.51 -21.46 2.85
N GLN A 86 -13.48 -20.53 3.81
CA GLN A 86 -14.43 -19.43 3.96
C GLN A 86 -14.01 -18.16 3.21
N THR A 87 -12.75 -18.08 2.75
CA THR A 87 -12.23 -16.90 2.05
C THR A 87 -13.05 -16.61 0.79
N LEU A 88 -13.56 -15.38 0.69
CA LEU A 88 -14.48 -14.95 -0.37
C LEU A 88 -13.77 -14.50 -1.64
N ILE A 89 -12.62 -15.09 -1.96
CA ILE A 89 -11.85 -14.84 -3.18
C ILE A 89 -11.86 -16.14 -3.99
N PRO A 90 -12.20 -16.13 -5.30
CA PRO A 90 -12.19 -17.34 -6.13
C PRO A 90 -10.82 -18.03 -6.12
N ARG A 91 -10.82 -19.35 -5.94
CA ARG A 91 -9.59 -20.16 -5.88
C ARG A 91 -8.70 -19.98 -7.10
N LEU A 92 -9.31 -19.90 -8.28
CA LEU A 92 -8.62 -19.55 -9.51
C LEU A 92 -9.44 -18.47 -10.24
N PRO A 93 -8.78 -17.51 -10.89
CA PRO A 93 -7.33 -17.27 -10.86
C PRO A 93 -6.85 -16.43 -9.66
N TRP A 94 -7.76 -15.76 -8.94
CA TRP A 94 -7.44 -14.67 -8.02
C TRP A 94 -6.62 -15.06 -6.78
N GLN A 95 -6.91 -16.18 -6.11
CA GLN A 95 -6.10 -16.57 -4.96
C GLN A 95 -4.64 -16.88 -5.34
N ALA A 96 -4.39 -17.35 -6.57
CA ALA A 96 -3.03 -17.58 -7.06
C ALA A 96 -2.25 -16.27 -7.23
N GLU A 97 -2.93 -15.19 -7.62
CA GLU A 97 -2.32 -13.86 -7.77
C GLU A 97 -2.00 -13.18 -6.44
N LEU A 98 -2.65 -13.57 -5.33
CA LEU A 98 -2.34 -13.02 -4.00
C LEU A 98 -0.91 -13.35 -3.55
N LYS A 99 -0.32 -14.44 -4.09
CA LYS A 99 1.06 -14.89 -3.80
C LYS A 99 1.36 -14.89 -2.30
N LEU A 100 0.41 -15.37 -1.50
CA LEU A 100 0.57 -15.48 -0.05
C LEU A 100 1.63 -16.54 0.25
N ASP A 101 2.79 -16.10 0.74
CA ASP A 101 3.89 -16.96 1.15
C ASP A 101 3.88 -17.15 2.66
N ASP A 102 3.77 -18.41 3.11
CA ASP A 102 3.78 -18.78 4.52
C ASP A 102 5.13 -18.50 5.22
N SER A 103 6.19 -18.31 4.44
CA SER A 103 7.55 -18.03 4.91
C SER A 103 7.90 -16.54 4.97
N GLN A 104 7.06 -15.67 4.37
CA GLN A 104 7.30 -14.23 4.32
C GLN A 104 6.42 -13.48 5.34
N PRO A 105 6.99 -12.99 6.45
CA PRO A 105 6.25 -12.21 7.42
C PRO A 105 5.76 -10.87 6.85
N LEU A 106 4.56 -10.48 7.26
CA LEU A 106 3.94 -9.20 7.00
C LEU A 106 3.89 -8.39 8.31
N THR A 107 3.94 -7.07 8.21
CA THR A 107 3.72 -6.18 9.36
C THR A 107 3.10 -4.86 8.93
N TRP A 108 2.36 -4.23 9.85
CA TRP A 108 1.93 -2.84 9.72
C TRP A 108 2.93 -1.85 10.31
N LYS A 109 3.90 -2.34 11.12
CA LYS A 109 4.82 -1.51 11.89
C LYS A 109 6.11 -1.24 11.12
N ARG A 110 6.35 0.01 10.71
CA ARG A 110 7.54 0.42 9.94
C ARG A 110 8.84 0.11 10.67
N ARG A 111 8.87 0.29 12.00
CA ARG A 111 10.02 -0.04 12.86
C ARG A 111 10.50 -1.50 12.70
N ILE A 112 9.57 -2.41 12.41
CA ILE A 112 9.88 -3.84 12.28
C ILE A 112 10.44 -4.13 10.90
N ALA A 113 9.77 -3.65 9.85
CA ALA A 113 10.28 -3.80 8.48
C ALA A 113 11.67 -3.14 8.28
N THR A 114 11.94 -2.04 8.99
CA THR A 114 13.25 -1.37 8.95
C THR A 114 14.33 -2.16 9.68
N SER A 115 13.98 -2.84 10.78
CA SER A 115 14.94 -3.64 11.56
C SER A 115 15.14 -5.06 10.99
N ARG A 116 14.25 -5.53 10.13
CA ARG A 116 14.22 -6.89 9.60
C ARG A 116 13.90 -6.89 8.11
N ALA A 117 14.92 -7.14 7.29
CA ALA A 117 14.80 -7.15 5.83
C ALA A 117 13.93 -8.30 5.28
N ASP A 118 13.65 -9.33 6.08
CA ASP A 118 12.79 -10.47 5.73
C ASP A 118 11.29 -10.16 5.91
N VAL A 119 10.93 -9.03 6.51
CA VAL A 119 9.54 -8.66 6.81
C VAL A 119 9.03 -7.63 5.81
N THR A 120 7.90 -7.92 5.18
CA THR A 120 7.22 -6.99 4.26
C THR A 120 6.33 -6.02 5.03
N LEU A 121 6.57 -4.72 4.86
CA LEU A 121 5.68 -3.67 5.34
C LEU A 121 4.43 -3.61 4.45
N LEU A 122 3.24 -3.78 5.01
CA LEU A 122 1.99 -3.59 4.29
C LEU A 122 1.61 -2.12 4.23
N ARG A 123 1.39 -1.62 3.02
CA ARG A 123 0.94 -0.27 2.69
C ARG A 123 0.10 -0.26 1.41
N PRO A 124 -0.69 0.79 1.16
CA PRO A 124 -1.20 1.06 -0.18
C PRO A 124 -0.06 0.98 -1.21
N GLY A 125 -0.31 0.35 -2.36
CA GLY A 125 0.72 0.13 -3.37
C GLY A 125 1.52 -1.17 -3.22
N THR A 126 1.46 -1.87 -2.08
CA THR A 126 2.07 -3.20 -1.97
C THR A 126 1.40 -4.19 -2.93
N PRO A 127 2.15 -5.17 -3.50
CA PRO A 127 1.59 -6.11 -4.47
C PRO A 127 0.31 -6.80 -4.00
N LEU A 128 0.27 -7.24 -2.74
CA LEU A 128 -0.90 -7.87 -2.13
C LEU A 128 -2.11 -6.94 -2.13
N VAL A 129 -1.96 -5.70 -1.63
CA VAL A 129 -3.05 -4.71 -1.56
C VAL A 129 -3.53 -4.36 -2.96
N ASN A 130 -2.63 -4.19 -3.93
CA ASN A 130 -3.00 -3.90 -5.32
C ASN A 130 -3.80 -5.04 -5.96
N VAL A 131 -3.46 -6.30 -5.68
CA VAL A 131 -4.22 -7.45 -6.20
C VAL A 131 -5.62 -7.46 -5.60
N ILE A 132 -5.74 -7.18 -4.31
CA ILE A 132 -7.03 -7.14 -3.60
C ILE A 132 -7.91 -6.00 -4.10
N GLU A 133 -7.33 -4.82 -4.32
CA GLU A 133 -8.03 -3.69 -4.93
C GLU A 133 -8.58 -4.05 -6.31
N ARG A 134 -7.75 -4.64 -7.19
CA ARG A 134 -8.18 -5.06 -8.53
C ARG A 134 -9.24 -6.14 -8.47
N PHE A 135 -9.09 -7.09 -7.56
CA PHE A 135 -10.11 -8.11 -7.32
C PHE A 135 -11.45 -7.47 -6.93
N THR A 136 -11.44 -6.52 -5.99
CA THR A 136 -12.66 -5.81 -5.56
C THR A 136 -13.30 -4.99 -6.68
N ARG A 137 -12.51 -4.46 -7.63
CA ARG A 137 -13.06 -3.77 -8.82
C ARG A 137 -13.65 -4.75 -9.84
N TRP A 138 -13.06 -5.93 -9.95
CA TRP A 138 -13.54 -7.00 -10.84
C TRP A 138 -14.79 -7.68 -10.30
N ASP A 139 -14.89 -7.83 -8.98
CA ASP A 139 -15.99 -8.47 -8.28
C ASP A 139 -17.19 -7.51 -8.13
N ASP A 140 -18.33 -7.87 -8.72
CA ASP A 140 -19.54 -7.05 -8.70
C ASP A 140 -20.40 -7.25 -7.43
N ARG A 141 -20.03 -8.20 -6.57
CA ARG A 141 -20.76 -8.49 -5.32
C ARG A 141 -20.81 -7.27 -4.42
N GLY A 142 -22.02 -6.93 -3.98
CA GLY A 142 -22.27 -5.75 -3.14
C GLY A 142 -22.51 -4.46 -3.92
N THR A 143 -22.43 -4.48 -5.25
CA THR A 143 -22.75 -3.30 -6.09
C THR A 143 -24.24 -3.00 -6.14
N ALA A 144 -25.09 -4.03 -6.07
CA ALA A 144 -26.55 -3.89 -6.02
C ALA A 144 -27.14 -4.77 -4.93
N PHE A 145 -27.89 -4.18 -4.01
CA PHE A 145 -28.59 -4.88 -2.94
C PHE A 145 -29.85 -4.13 -2.53
N ILE A 146 -30.76 -4.83 -1.86
CA ILE A 146 -32.02 -4.27 -1.37
C ILE A 146 -32.03 -4.40 0.14
N THR A 147 -32.37 -3.32 0.83
CA THR A 147 -32.62 -3.31 2.27
C THR A 147 -34.07 -2.93 2.51
N TYR A 148 -34.75 -3.65 3.40
CA TYR A 148 -36.05 -3.23 3.92
C TYR A 148 -35.91 -2.93 5.41
N ARG A 149 -36.70 -1.98 5.91
CA ARG A 149 -36.82 -1.70 7.35
C ARG A 149 -38.28 -1.46 7.69
N ILE A 150 -38.69 -1.87 8.88
CA ILE A 150 -40.03 -1.61 9.40
C ILE A 150 -39.97 -0.32 10.21
N VAL A 151 -40.89 0.60 9.94
CA VAL A 151 -41.05 1.85 10.68
C VAL A 151 -42.43 1.80 11.35
N PRO A 152 -42.52 1.57 12.68
CA PRO A 152 -43.79 1.29 13.35
C PRO A 152 -44.86 2.38 13.19
N ASP A 153 -44.44 3.65 13.18
CA ASP A 153 -45.35 4.79 13.11
C ASP A 153 -45.60 5.26 11.67
N TRP A 154 -45.23 4.46 10.66
CA TRP A 154 -45.46 4.81 9.27
C TRP A 154 -46.92 4.59 8.89
N GLN A 155 -47.64 5.71 8.72
CA GLN A 155 -49.07 5.72 8.37
C GLN A 155 -49.33 5.81 6.86
N GLY A 156 -48.28 5.84 6.03
CA GLY A 156 -48.38 5.97 4.58
C GLY A 156 -48.32 4.63 3.83
N GLU A 157 -48.48 4.68 2.51
CA GLU A 157 -48.21 3.54 1.62
C GLU A 157 -46.74 3.09 1.68
N PRO A 158 -46.41 1.84 1.32
CA PRO A 158 -45.03 1.37 1.24
C PRO A 158 -44.18 2.29 0.34
N TRP A 159 -43.07 2.79 0.89
CA TRP A 159 -42.13 3.62 0.15
C TRP A 159 -40.98 2.77 -0.40
N ILE A 160 -40.63 3.00 -1.67
CA ILE A 160 -39.49 2.40 -2.34
C ILE A 160 -38.60 3.54 -2.84
N GLY A 161 -37.30 3.44 -2.60
CA GLY A 161 -36.32 4.38 -3.13
C GLY A 161 -35.07 3.67 -3.62
N PHE A 162 -34.39 4.31 -4.57
CA PHE A 162 -33.13 3.85 -5.13
C PHE A 162 -32.01 4.75 -4.63
N LYS A 163 -30.94 4.15 -4.10
CA LYS A 163 -29.68 4.85 -3.83
C LYS A 163 -28.71 4.49 -4.94
N LEU A 164 -28.44 5.44 -5.82
CA LEU A 164 -27.46 5.29 -6.88
C LEU A 164 -26.12 5.88 -6.39
N CYS A 165 -25.08 5.06 -6.38
CA CYS A 165 -23.71 5.48 -6.06
C CYS A 165 -22.91 5.50 -7.35
N PHE A 166 -22.51 6.69 -7.81
CA PHE A 166 -21.69 6.85 -9.01
C PHE A 166 -20.22 7.02 -8.63
N THR A 167 -19.34 6.33 -9.35
CA THR A 167 -17.89 6.54 -9.31
C THR A 167 -17.49 7.22 -10.60
N ILE A 168 -16.81 8.38 -10.50
CA ILE A 168 -16.27 9.09 -11.66
C ILE A 168 -14.82 8.63 -11.81
N GLU A 169 -14.49 8.03 -12.96
CA GLU A 169 -13.16 7.50 -13.24
C GLU A 169 -12.64 8.02 -14.58
N PRO A 170 -11.31 8.19 -14.73
CA PRO A 170 -10.71 8.47 -16.03
C PRO A 170 -10.97 7.29 -16.98
N ALA A 171 -11.23 7.60 -18.26
CA ALA A 171 -11.41 6.59 -19.30
C ALA A 171 -10.06 5.94 -19.66
N LEU A 172 -9.63 5.00 -18.82
CA LEU A 172 -8.46 4.17 -19.03
C LEU A 172 -8.90 2.76 -19.38
N ASP A 173 -8.41 2.26 -20.50
CA ASP A 173 -8.66 0.89 -20.92
C ASP A 173 -7.60 -0.01 -20.24
N ILE A 174 -8.01 -0.73 -19.20
CA ILE A 174 -7.21 -1.82 -18.61
C ILE A 174 -7.80 -3.12 -19.17
N ALA A 175 -7.06 -3.76 -20.08
CA ALA A 175 -7.58 -4.91 -20.82
C ALA A 175 -7.84 -6.12 -19.92
N ASP A 176 -7.03 -6.29 -18.87
CA ASP A 176 -7.16 -7.39 -17.92
C ASP A 176 -6.85 -6.93 -16.48
N LEU A 177 -7.86 -6.96 -15.60
CA LEU A 177 -7.70 -6.63 -14.17
C LEU A 177 -6.92 -7.71 -13.41
N LEU A 178 -6.86 -8.94 -13.92
CA LEU A 178 -6.12 -10.02 -13.29
C LEU A 178 -4.62 -9.78 -13.43
N ALA A 179 -4.15 -9.65 -14.69
CA ALA A 179 -2.75 -9.49 -15.05
C ALA A 179 -2.50 -8.23 -15.91
N PRO A 180 -2.75 -7.02 -15.37
CA PRO A 180 -2.51 -5.79 -16.11
C PRO A 180 -1.03 -5.60 -16.39
N THR A 181 -0.72 -5.02 -17.53
CA THR A 181 0.64 -4.65 -17.90
C THR A 181 1.17 -3.53 -17.00
N ARG A 182 2.50 -3.41 -16.93
CA ARG A 182 3.13 -2.29 -16.21
C ARG A 182 2.74 -0.93 -16.76
N GLY A 183 2.50 -0.83 -18.07
CA GLY A 183 2.07 0.39 -18.74
C GLY A 183 0.67 0.82 -18.30
N GLU A 184 -0.28 -0.11 -18.27
CA GLU A 184 -1.65 0.14 -17.79
C GLU A 184 -1.68 0.54 -16.31
N LEU A 185 -0.90 -0.15 -15.46
CA LEU A 185 -0.77 0.22 -14.05
C LEU A 185 -0.15 1.62 -13.86
N ALA A 186 0.84 1.98 -14.67
CA ALA A 186 1.44 3.31 -14.63
C ALA A 186 0.45 4.39 -15.08
N ALA A 187 -0.28 4.16 -16.17
CA ALA A 187 -1.31 5.06 -16.66
C ALA A 187 -2.42 5.29 -15.61
N SER A 188 -2.89 4.21 -14.97
CA SER A 188 -3.86 4.26 -13.86
C SER A 188 -3.38 5.13 -12.70
N ARG A 189 -2.15 4.93 -12.24
CA ARG A 189 -1.57 5.75 -11.15
C ARG A 189 -1.38 7.21 -11.54
N CYS A 190 -1.00 7.49 -12.79
CA CYS A 190 -0.89 8.86 -13.28
C CYS A 190 -2.24 9.56 -13.32
N ALA A 191 -3.31 8.86 -13.69
CA ALA A 191 -4.64 9.46 -13.75
C ALA A 191 -5.26 9.73 -12.38
N GLN A 192 -4.82 9.03 -11.32
CA GLN A 192 -5.24 9.31 -9.93
C GLN A 192 -4.72 10.65 -9.38
N ARG A 193 -3.80 11.33 -10.07
CA ARG A 193 -3.28 12.65 -9.66
C ARG A 193 -4.21 13.82 -10.04
N TYR A 194 -5.26 13.57 -10.83
CA TYR A 194 -6.18 14.58 -11.37
C TYR A 194 -7.62 14.25 -11.00
#